data_AF-A0A812K130-F1
#
_entry.id   AF-A0A812K130-F1
#
_cell.length_a   1.000
_cell.length_b   1.000
_cell.length_c   1.000
_cell.angle_alpha   90.00
_cell.angle_beta   90.00
_cell.angle_gamma   90.00
#
_symmetry.space_group_name_H-M   'P 1'
#
loop_
_entity.id
_entity.type
_entity.pdbx_description
1 polymer ?
#
loop_
_entity_poly.entity_id
_entity_poly.type
_entity_poly.pdbx_seq_one_letter_code
_entity_poly.pdbx_strand_id
1 'polypeptide(L)'
;LEVIGGRLRYRLHRGEGPSEGWVSLKLKDKDLVVPADRRETGKRFDAAAPIPELLCVQASDAHGTLRDVRASLSEIEQAAWKKLRESDHKNEKSDLSSFEESIKDLLYLAWKRENRKRVVLLLAKLLQFSSEKSWDRAARIVCQQLCLVCWASSMVDVEYYAFRDSDSPIVVVCGFGGSHLD
;
A
#
# COMPACT_ATOMS: atom_id res chain seq x y z
N LEU A 1 -34.53 -14.55 5.62
CA LEU A 1 -33.49 -13.83 6.39
C LEU A 1 -33.76 -14.10 7.85
N GLU A 2 -32.72 -14.31 8.65
CA GLU A 2 -32.82 -14.80 10.03
C GLU A 2 -31.74 -14.11 10.87
N VAL A 3 -32.05 -13.70 12.10
CA VAL A 3 -31.11 -12.98 12.98
C VAL A 3 -30.97 -13.72 14.29
N ILE A 4 -29.75 -14.15 14.62
CA ILE A 4 -29.41 -14.86 15.86
C ILE A 4 -28.14 -14.25 16.44
N GLY A 5 -28.15 -13.88 17.73
CA GLY A 5 -26.95 -13.41 18.44
C GLY A 5 -26.26 -12.18 17.83
N GLY A 6 -27.00 -11.32 17.13
CA GLY A 6 -26.44 -10.17 16.39
C GLY A 6 -25.79 -10.52 15.03
N ARG A 7 -25.91 -11.77 14.57
CA ARG A 7 -25.55 -12.19 13.19
C ARG A 7 -26.81 -12.35 12.34
N LEU A 8 -26.71 -12.00 11.07
CA LEU A 8 -27.74 -12.15 10.04
C LEU A 8 -27.36 -13.29 9.08
N ARG A 9 -28.27 -14.25 8.87
CA ARG A 9 -28.15 -15.23 7.78
C ARG A 9 -28.51 -14.55 6.46
N TYR A 10 -27.53 -14.41 5.59
CA TYR A 10 -27.69 -13.87 4.24
C TYR A 10 -27.79 -14.98 3.19
N ARG A 11 -28.37 -14.65 2.04
CA ARG A 11 -28.21 -15.37 0.77
C ARG A 11 -27.60 -14.40 -0.23
N LEU A 12 -26.58 -14.83 -0.97
CA LEU A 12 -25.85 -13.98 -1.90
C LEU A 12 -26.79 -13.47 -3.00
N HIS A 13 -26.86 -12.16 -3.18
CA HIS A 13 -27.67 -11.55 -4.24
C HIS A 13 -26.86 -11.33 -5.52
N ARG A 14 -25.64 -10.77 -5.38
CA ARG A 14 -24.64 -10.52 -6.43
C ARG A 14 -23.25 -10.43 -5.78
N GLY A 15 -22.20 -10.67 -6.57
CA GLY A 15 -20.81 -10.63 -6.11
C GLY A 15 -20.20 -12.04 -6.01
N GLU A 16 -19.05 -12.13 -5.34
CA GLU A 16 -18.29 -13.35 -5.12
C GLU A 16 -18.41 -13.80 -3.65
N GLY A 17 -18.28 -15.12 -3.42
CA GLY A 17 -18.37 -15.72 -2.09
C GLY A 17 -19.44 -16.81 -1.96
N PRO A 18 -19.68 -17.33 -0.74
CA PRO A 18 -20.67 -18.37 -0.47
C PRO A 18 -22.10 -17.96 -0.86
N SER A 19 -22.89 -18.91 -1.36
CA SER A 19 -24.29 -18.68 -1.76
C SER A 19 -25.22 -18.36 -0.58
N GLU A 20 -24.87 -18.79 0.63
CA GLU A 20 -25.43 -18.31 1.90
C GLU A 20 -24.38 -18.34 3.03
N GLY A 21 -24.62 -17.59 4.10
CA GLY A 21 -23.71 -17.53 5.25
C GLY A 21 -24.21 -16.61 6.37
N TRP A 22 -23.38 -16.38 7.38
CA TRP A 22 -23.73 -15.59 8.58
C TRP A 22 -22.79 -14.37 8.76
N VAL A 23 -23.32 -13.16 8.59
CA VAL A 23 -22.58 -11.90 8.77
C VAL A 23 -22.93 -11.23 10.10
N SER A 24 -21.95 -10.71 10.84
CA SER A 24 -22.21 -9.94 12.06
C SER A 24 -22.75 -8.55 11.72
N LEU A 25 -23.83 -8.11 12.38
CA LEU A 25 -24.45 -6.80 12.13
C LEU A 25 -23.63 -5.64 12.71
N LYS A 26 -22.92 -5.88 13.82
CA LYS A 26 -22.10 -4.91 14.57
C LYS A 26 -20.76 -5.48 15.01
N LEU A 27 -19.79 -4.60 15.24
CA LEU A 27 -18.56 -4.87 15.97
C LEU A 27 -18.33 -3.75 16.99
N LYS A 28 -18.43 -4.07 18.29
CA LYS A 28 -18.60 -3.07 19.36
C LYS A 28 -19.74 -2.12 18.97
N ASP A 29 -19.50 -0.82 19.01
CA ASP A 29 -20.49 0.24 18.75
C ASP A 29 -20.65 0.59 17.26
N LYS A 30 -19.91 -0.07 16.35
CA LYS A 30 -19.92 0.20 14.91
C LYS A 30 -20.81 -0.78 14.16
N ASP A 31 -21.76 -0.26 13.37
CA ASP A 31 -22.51 -1.05 12.38
C ASP A 31 -21.59 -1.55 11.27
N LEU A 32 -21.70 -2.84 10.95
CA LEU A 32 -21.04 -3.50 9.82
C LEU A 32 -21.99 -3.70 8.63
N VAL A 33 -23.30 -3.81 8.90
CA VAL A 33 -24.34 -4.05 7.89
C VAL A 33 -25.46 -3.04 8.10
N VAL A 34 -25.65 -2.14 7.14
CA VAL A 34 -26.77 -1.17 7.14
C VAL A 34 -27.85 -1.59 6.14
N PRO A 35 -29.16 -1.31 6.42
CA PRO A 35 -30.22 -1.58 5.45
C PRO A 35 -30.03 -0.77 4.16
N ALA A 36 -30.26 -1.39 3.00
CA ALA A 36 -30.03 -0.76 1.69
C ALA A 36 -30.87 0.52 1.46
N ASP A 37 -32.04 0.60 2.10
CA ASP A 37 -32.95 1.75 2.06
C ASP A 37 -32.53 2.86 3.04
N ARG A 38 -31.68 2.56 4.03
CA ARG A 38 -31.13 3.53 4.98
C ARG A 38 -29.94 4.30 4.37
N ARG A 39 -30.15 4.80 3.16
CA ARG A 39 -29.28 5.80 2.52
C ARG A 39 -29.48 7.14 3.22
N GLU A 40 -28.75 7.33 4.31
CA GLU A 40 -28.31 8.68 4.65
C GLU A 40 -27.65 9.31 3.41
N THR A 41 -27.82 10.61 3.22
CA THR A 41 -27.34 11.36 2.06
C THR A 41 -25.83 11.62 2.12
N GLY A 42 -25.06 10.54 2.24
CA GLY A 42 -23.63 10.53 1.98
C GLY A 42 -23.38 11.18 0.63
N LYS A 43 -22.54 12.24 0.64
CA LYS A 43 -22.33 13.13 -0.51
C LYS A 43 -22.05 12.32 -1.77
N ARG A 44 -22.80 12.56 -2.84
CA ARG A 44 -22.37 12.15 -4.17
C ARG A 44 -21.00 12.77 -4.42
N PHE A 45 -19.99 11.93 -4.62
CA PHE A 45 -18.79 12.35 -5.31
C PHE A 45 -19.17 12.38 -6.79
N ASP A 46 -19.52 13.57 -7.28
CA ASP A 46 -19.89 13.76 -8.68
C ASP A 46 -18.65 13.50 -9.55
N ALA A 47 -18.66 12.35 -10.25
CA ALA A 47 -17.53 11.84 -11.05
C ALA A 47 -17.19 12.67 -12.30
N ALA A 48 -17.75 13.87 -12.41
CA ALA A 48 -17.48 14.87 -13.45
C ALA A 48 -16.69 16.09 -12.91
N ALA A 49 -16.42 16.17 -11.60
CA ALA A 49 -15.49 17.17 -11.07
C ALA A 49 -14.06 16.86 -11.55
N PRO A 50 -13.34 17.82 -12.17
CA PRO A 50 -11.96 17.60 -12.58
C PRO A 50 -11.10 17.36 -11.33
N ILE A 51 -10.39 16.23 -11.33
CA ILE A 51 -9.50 15.84 -10.23
C ILE A 51 -8.39 16.91 -10.12
N PRO A 52 -8.24 17.60 -8.98
CA PRO A 52 -7.14 18.56 -8.81
C PRO A 52 -5.79 17.85 -8.95
N GLU A 53 -4.89 18.41 -9.74
CA GLU A 53 -3.58 17.82 -10.09
C GLU A 53 -2.54 17.92 -8.95
N LEU A 54 -2.98 17.72 -7.71
CA LEU A 54 -2.17 17.76 -6.49
C LEU A 54 -2.53 16.56 -5.62
N LEU A 55 -1.70 15.52 -5.68
CA LEU A 55 -1.91 14.25 -4.98
C LEU A 55 -1.68 14.29 -3.45
N CYS A 56 -1.87 15.44 -2.82
CA CYS A 56 -1.65 15.67 -1.38
C CYS A 56 -2.25 14.53 -0.53
N VAL A 57 -1.42 13.95 0.34
CA VAL A 57 -1.81 12.85 1.24
C VAL A 57 -1.68 13.36 2.66
N GLN A 58 -2.79 13.78 3.27
CA GLN A 58 -2.81 14.01 4.71
C GLN A 58 -2.77 12.65 5.41
N ALA A 59 -1.79 12.49 6.30
CA ALA A 59 -1.70 11.36 7.22
C ALA A 59 -2.90 11.37 8.19
N SER A 60 -3.18 10.23 8.85
CA SER A 60 -4.10 10.25 9.99
C SER A 60 -3.53 11.09 11.13
N ASP A 61 -4.35 12.05 11.54
CA ASP A 61 -4.38 12.74 12.83
C ASP A 61 -3.92 11.91 14.05
N ALA A 62 -4.25 10.62 14.13
CA ALA A 62 -4.05 9.77 15.30
C ALA A 62 -2.60 9.68 15.84
N HIS A 63 -1.58 9.96 15.02
CA HIS A 63 -0.17 9.75 15.39
C HIS A 63 0.76 10.94 15.10
N GLY A 64 0.25 12.09 14.67
CA GLY A 64 1.04 13.33 14.49
C GLY A 64 2.12 13.31 13.39
N THR A 65 2.27 12.22 12.65
CA THR A 65 3.25 12.05 11.56
C THR A 65 2.80 12.74 10.26
N LEU A 66 2.63 14.07 10.30
CA LEU A 66 2.37 14.88 9.13
C LEU A 66 3.66 15.02 8.28
N ARG A 67 3.64 14.44 7.07
CA ARG A 67 4.68 14.64 6.03
C ARG A 67 4.02 15.21 4.79
N ASP A 68 4.45 16.39 4.38
CA ASP A 68 3.92 17.13 3.24
C ASP A 68 4.67 16.74 1.96
N VAL A 69 4.12 15.79 1.20
CA VAL A 69 4.72 15.27 -0.03
C VAL A 69 4.30 16.15 -1.22
N ARG A 70 5.12 17.16 -1.53
CA ARG A 70 4.87 18.21 -2.54
C ARG A 70 5.30 17.84 -3.97
N ALA A 71 5.23 16.56 -4.33
CA ALA A 71 5.59 16.07 -5.66
C ALA A 71 4.73 14.86 -6.05
N SER A 72 4.52 14.66 -7.35
CA SER A 72 3.83 13.48 -7.87
C SER A 72 4.66 12.21 -7.68
N LEU A 73 3.98 11.06 -7.71
CA LEU A 73 4.62 9.75 -7.68
C LEU A 73 5.64 9.56 -8.83
N SER A 74 5.42 10.21 -9.98
CA SER A 74 6.33 10.16 -11.13
C SER A 74 7.59 11.00 -10.92
N GLU A 75 7.48 12.19 -10.33
CA GLU A 75 8.64 13.03 -10.01
C GLU A 75 9.50 12.40 -8.91
N ILE A 76 8.88 11.80 -7.89
CA ILE A 76 9.59 11.09 -6.81
C ILE A 76 10.25 9.81 -7.34
N GLU A 77 9.60 9.08 -8.24
CA GLU A 77 10.21 7.92 -8.94
C GLU A 77 11.45 8.35 -9.75
N GLN A 78 11.37 9.42 -10.53
CA GLN A 78 12.50 9.97 -11.27
C GLN A 78 13.62 10.47 -10.34
N ALA A 79 13.27 11.19 -9.26
CA ALA A 79 14.23 11.69 -8.29
C ALA A 79 14.95 10.56 -7.55
N ALA A 80 14.25 9.50 -7.15
CA ALA A 80 14.83 8.32 -6.52
C ALA A 80 15.83 7.62 -7.47
N TRP A 81 15.43 7.37 -8.72
CA TRP A 81 16.33 6.78 -9.73
C TRP A 81 17.52 7.65 -10.09
N LYS A 82 17.35 8.98 -10.13
CA LYS A 82 18.43 9.93 -10.38
C LYS A 82 19.46 9.90 -9.26
N LYS A 83 19.03 10.12 -8.01
CA LYS A 83 19.90 10.14 -6.83
C LYS A 83 20.63 8.80 -6.65
N LEU A 84 19.95 7.67 -6.84
CA LEU A 84 20.53 6.32 -6.81
C LEU A 84 21.60 6.08 -7.90
N ARG A 85 21.70 6.92 -8.94
CA ARG A 85 22.71 6.80 -10.00
C ARG A 85 23.82 7.85 -9.89
N GLU A 86 23.59 8.93 -9.15
CA GLU A 86 24.52 10.05 -9.00
C GLU A 86 25.36 9.97 -7.71
N SER A 87 24.89 9.28 -6.66
CA SER A 87 25.66 9.08 -5.42
C SER A 87 26.78 8.05 -5.57
N ASP A 88 27.93 8.32 -4.95
CA ASP A 88 29.08 7.39 -4.88
C ASP A 88 28.82 6.24 -3.88
N HIS A 89 27.95 5.30 -4.27
CA HIS A 89 27.54 4.17 -3.43
C HIS A 89 28.67 3.18 -3.08
N LYS A 90 29.89 3.33 -3.61
CA LYS A 90 31.08 2.56 -3.19
C LYS A 90 31.74 3.14 -1.94
N ASN A 91 31.42 4.37 -1.58
CA ASN A 91 31.94 5.06 -0.42
C ASN A 91 30.90 5.03 0.71
N GLU A 92 31.23 4.42 1.84
CA GLU A 92 30.33 4.36 3.01
C GLU A 92 29.91 5.75 3.50
N LYS A 93 30.76 6.76 3.29
CA LYS A 93 30.52 8.16 3.64
C LYS A 93 29.70 8.95 2.61
N SER A 94 29.25 8.32 1.51
CA SER A 94 28.36 8.98 0.56
C SER A 94 27.10 9.50 1.26
N ASP A 95 26.67 10.71 0.94
CA ASP A 95 25.41 11.20 1.46
C ASP A 95 24.25 10.62 0.64
N LEU A 96 23.37 9.90 1.34
CA LEU A 96 22.15 9.31 0.81
C LEU A 96 20.89 9.94 1.43
N SER A 97 21.03 11.03 2.21
CA SER A 97 19.93 11.75 2.87
C SER A 97 18.78 12.04 1.89
N SER A 98 19.09 12.70 0.78
CA SER A 98 18.09 13.07 -0.23
C SER A 98 17.49 11.86 -0.97
N PHE A 99 18.21 10.74 -1.08
CA PHE A 99 17.68 9.49 -1.62
C PHE A 99 16.69 8.87 -0.62
N GLU A 100 17.11 8.73 0.63
CA GLU A 100 16.30 8.22 1.74
C GLU A 100 15.02 9.04 1.96
N GLU A 101 15.06 10.35 1.77
CA GLU A 101 13.88 11.22 1.74
C GLU A 101 12.89 10.81 0.63
N SER A 102 13.35 10.64 -0.60
CA SER A 102 12.47 10.21 -1.70
C SER A 102 11.93 8.80 -1.51
N ILE A 103 12.69 7.87 -0.90
CA ILE A 103 12.18 6.54 -0.54
C ILE A 103 11.13 6.63 0.60
N LYS A 104 11.30 7.54 1.56
CA LYS A 104 10.29 7.84 2.58
C LYS A 104 9.03 8.48 1.97
N ASP A 105 9.15 9.38 1.00
CA ASP A 105 7.99 9.97 0.32
C ASP A 105 7.11 8.91 -0.36
N LEU A 106 7.73 7.90 -0.97
CA LEU A 106 7.02 6.75 -1.55
C LEU A 106 6.18 5.98 -0.52
N LEU A 107 6.68 5.76 0.71
CA LEU A 107 5.92 5.13 1.79
C LEU A 107 4.63 5.90 2.11
N TYR A 108 4.70 7.23 2.20
CA TYR A 108 3.53 8.07 2.49
C TYR A 108 2.54 8.09 1.31
N LEU A 109 3.04 8.11 0.06
CA LEU A 109 2.19 7.96 -1.12
C LEU A 109 1.48 6.60 -1.17
N ALA A 110 2.09 5.53 -0.66
CA ALA A 110 1.51 4.19 -0.59
C ALA A 110 0.34 4.06 0.40
N TRP A 111 0.11 5.02 1.32
CA TRP A 111 -1.11 4.98 2.12
C TRP A 111 -2.37 5.08 1.25
N LYS A 112 -2.35 5.83 0.14
CA LYS A 112 -3.40 5.80 -0.88
C LYS A 112 -3.39 4.46 -1.63
N ARG A 113 -4.53 3.75 -1.61
CA ARG A 113 -4.65 2.37 -2.13
C ARG A 113 -4.26 2.27 -3.62
N GLU A 114 -4.57 3.29 -4.42
CA GLU A 114 -4.20 3.37 -5.84
C GLU A 114 -2.69 3.29 -6.09
N ASN A 115 -1.87 3.85 -5.20
CA ASN A 115 -0.43 3.98 -5.38
C ASN A 115 0.34 2.72 -4.95
N ARG A 116 -0.22 1.91 -4.04
CA ARG A 116 0.46 0.78 -3.38
C ARG A 116 1.20 -0.13 -4.34
N LYS A 117 0.51 -0.60 -5.40
CA LYS A 117 1.11 -1.50 -6.40
C LYS A 117 2.31 -0.86 -7.11
N ARG A 118 2.23 0.41 -7.49
CA ARG A 118 3.34 1.13 -8.15
C ARG A 118 4.50 1.37 -7.19
N VAL A 119 4.23 1.76 -5.94
CA VAL A 119 5.27 1.95 -4.91
C VAL A 119 5.99 0.63 -4.60
N VAL A 120 5.26 -0.46 -4.33
CA VAL A 120 5.86 -1.77 -4.02
C VAL A 120 6.75 -2.26 -5.18
N LEU A 121 6.27 -2.17 -6.42
CA LEU A 121 7.04 -2.57 -7.61
C LEU A 121 8.25 -1.66 -7.86
N LEU A 122 8.15 -0.36 -7.55
CA LEU A 122 9.28 0.57 -7.64
C LEU A 122 10.34 0.26 -6.58
N LEU A 123 9.94 0.05 -5.32
CA LEU A 123 10.84 -0.34 -4.24
C LEU A 123 11.52 -1.69 -4.53
N ALA A 124 10.78 -2.68 -5.06
CA ALA A 124 11.37 -3.95 -5.48
C ALA A 124 12.44 -3.78 -6.58
N LYS A 125 12.20 -2.94 -7.59
CA LYS A 125 13.19 -2.64 -8.65
C LYS A 125 14.40 -1.87 -8.15
N LEU A 126 14.20 -0.88 -7.26
CA LEU A 126 15.29 -0.12 -6.64
C LEU A 126 16.15 -1.02 -5.73
N LEU A 127 15.53 -1.98 -5.04
CA LEU A 127 16.22 -2.98 -4.22
C LEU A 127 17.02 -3.94 -5.12
N GLN A 128 16.40 -4.53 -6.14
CA GLN A 128 17.07 -5.39 -7.13
C GLN A 128 18.31 -4.71 -7.70
N PHE A 129 18.15 -3.50 -8.24
CA PHE A 129 19.26 -2.74 -8.84
C PHE A 129 20.36 -2.42 -7.81
N SER A 130 20.00 -2.06 -6.58
CA SER A 130 20.98 -1.81 -5.52
C SER A 130 21.77 -3.07 -5.15
N SER A 131 21.10 -4.23 -5.07
CA SER A 131 21.74 -5.52 -4.79
C SER A 131 22.64 -5.98 -5.94
N GLU A 132 22.19 -5.87 -7.19
CA GLU A 132 22.99 -6.18 -8.40
C GLU A 132 24.26 -5.31 -8.53
N LYS A 133 24.26 -4.12 -7.93
CA LYS A 133 25.44 -3.22 -7.88
C LYS A 133 26.25 -3.32 -6.59
N SER A 134 25.87 -4.21 -5.65
CA SER A 134 26.48 -4.33 -4.31
C SER A 134 26.46 -3.01 -3.51
N TRP A 135 25.37 -2.25 -3.63
CA TRP A 135 25.17 -0.95 -2.97
C TRP A 135 24.40 -1.11 -1.66
N ASP A 136 24.98 -1.87 -0.74
CA ASP A 136 24.42 -2.27 0.55
C ASP A 136 23.64 -1.19 1.29
N ARG A 137 24.19 0.02 1.41
CA ARG A 137 23.54 1.11 2.16
C ARG A 137 22.24 1.58 1.48
N ALA A 138 22.21 1.65 0.15
CA ALA A 138 20.99 1.94 -0.60
C ALA A 138 19.99 0.77 -0.55
N ALA A 139 20.47 -0.47 -0.69
CA ALA A 139 19.64 -1.67 -0.57
C ALA A 139 18.95 -1.76 0.80
N ARG A 140 19.67 -1.47 1.90
CA ARG A 140 19.11 -1.42 3.27
C ARG A 140 18.02 -0.35 3.40
N ILE A 141 18.25 0.86 2.89
CA ILE A 141 17.26 1.97 2.89
C ILE A 141 15.97 1.54 2.17
N VAL A 142 16.09 0.99 0.96
CA VAL A 142 14.93 0.57 0.16
C VAL A 142 14.21 -0.62 0.82
N CYS A 143 14.96 -1.62 1.31
CA CYS A 143 14.41 -2.78 2.00
C CYS A 143 13.62 -2.39 3.25
N GLN A 144 14.13 -1.47 4.07
CA GLN A 144 13.42 -0.99 5.27
C GLN A 144 12.08 -0.36 4.91
N GLN A 145 12.03 0.51 3.90
CA GLN A 145 10.78 1.16 3.50
C GLN A 145 9.82 0.19 2.79
N LEU A 146 10.33 -0.81 2.05
CA LEU A 146 9.50 -1.90 1.50
C LEU A 146 8.82 -2.72 2.61
N CYS A 147 9.56 -3.11 3.65
CA CYS A 147 9.00 -3.78 4.83
C CYS A 147 7.94 -2.91 5.53
N LEU A 148 8.18 -1.61 5.67
CA LEU A 148 7.21 -0.66 6.27
C LEU A 148 5.95 -0.50 5.41
N VAL A 149 6.06 -0.42 4.08
CA VAL A 149 4.90 -0.40 3.16
C VAL A 149 4.10 -1.70 3.29
N CYS A 150 4.77 -2.85 3.37
CA CYS A 150 4.10 -4.15 3.53
C CYS A 150 3.36 -4.28 4.87
N TRP A 151 4.02 -3.91 5.98
CA TRP A 151 3.42 -3.98 7.32
C TRP A 151 2.29 -2.97 7.49
N ALA A 152 2.50 -1.68 7.17
CA ALA A 152 1.49 -0.63 7.34
C ALA A 152 0.26 -0.78 6.44
N SER A 153 0.31 -1.68 5.45
CA SER A 153 -0.82 -2.00 4.58
C SER A 153 -1.67 -3.17 5.08
N SER A 154 -1.25 -3.90 6.13
CA SER A 154 -1.81 -5.19 6.57
C SER A 154 -2.09 -6.12 5.39
N MET A 155 -1.03 -6.53 4.70
CA MET A 155 -1.14 -7.29 3.45
C MET A 155 -1.70 -8.69 3.66
N VAL A 156 -3.01 -8.80 3.39
CA VAL A 156 -3.72 -10.05 3.11
C VAL A 156 -3.51 -10.48 1.63
N ASP A 157 -2.98 -9.61 0.76
CA ASP A 157 -2.64 -9.96 -0.62
C ASP A 157 -1.49 -9.10 -1.21
N VAL A 158 -0.34 -9.74 -1.44
CA VAL A 158 0.65 -9.44 -2.50
C VAL A 158 1.32 -10.77 -2.86
N GLU A 159 0.90 -11.40 -3.97
CA GLU A 159 1.54 -12.60 -4.52
C GLU A 159 2.61 -12.31 -5.60
N TYR A 160 3.63 -13.17 -5.68
CA TYR A 160 4.63 -13.24 -6.74
C TYR A 160 5.09 -14.73 -6.90
N TYR A 161 5.05 -15.24 -8.13
CA TYR A 161 5.22 -16.63 -8.59
C TYR A 161 6.58 -16.94 -9.27
N ALA A 162 7.62 -17.37 -8.57
CA ALA A 162 8.98 -17.54 -9.12
C ALA A 162 9.08 -18.23 -10.51
N PHE A 163 9.80 -17.59 -11.45
CA PHE A 163 10.09 -18.08 -12.81
C PHE A 163 11.19 -19.18 -12.83
N ARG A 164 11.45 -19.77 -14.00
CA ARG A 164 12.34 -20.94 -14.19
C ARG A 164 13.74 -20.61 -14.72
N ASP A 165 14.00 -19.34 -15.00
CA ASP A 165 15.01 -18.86 -15.94
C ASP A 165 15.68 -17.57 -15.43
N SER A 166 16.94 -17.32 -15.80
CA SER A 166 17.73 -16.17 -15.33
C SER A 166 17.33 -14.82 -15.94
N ASP A 167 16.56 -14.83 -17.04
CA ASP A 167 16.12 -13.62 -17.73
C ASP A 167 14.80 -13.04 -17.15
N SER A 168 14.31 -13.64 -16.06
CA SER A 168 12.96 -13.42 -15.54
C SER A 168 12.94 -12.55 -14.25
N PRO A 169 12.00 -11.57 -14.13
CA PRO A 169 12.04 -10.48 -13.12
C PRO A 169 11.60 -10.91 -11.72
N ILE A 170 11.99 -10.18 -10.64
CA ILE A 170 11.82 -10.42 -9.16
C ILE A 170 10.61 -9.72 -8.49
N VAL A 171 9.73 -10.30 -7.62
CA VAL A 171 9.31 -11.77 -7.30
C VAL A 171 9.13 -11.58 -5.72
N VAL A 172 8.34 -10.60 -5.24
CA VAL A 172 8.19 -10.25 -3.80
C VAL A 172 6.81 -10.65 -3.30
N VAL A 173 6.77 -11.53 -2.28
CA VAL A 173 5.55 -11.88 -1.52
C VAL A 173 5.61 -11.21 -0.15
N CYS A 174 4.57 -10.49 0.25
CA CYS A 174 4.46 -9.85 1.57
C CYS A 174 3.17 -10.29 2.27
N GLY A 175 3.25 -11.26 3.18
CA GLY A 175 2.13 -11.71 4.01
C GLY A 175 2.27 -11.22 5.46
N PHE A 176 1.30 -10.44 5.95
CA PHE A 176 1.22 -10.02 7.35
C PHE A 176 -0.20 -10.30 7.87
N GLY A 177 -0.32 -11.33 8.70
CA GLY A 177 -1.55 -12.11 8.83
C GLY A 177 -2.73 -11.43 9.54
N GLY A 178 -3.94 -11.78 9.09
CA GLY A 178 -5.14 -11.75 9.91
C GLY A 178 -5.41 -13.17 10.44
N SER A 179 -5.46 -13.34 11.75
CA SER A 179 -5.85 -14.62 12.37
C SER A 179 -7.36 -14.80 12.29
N HIS A 180 -7.84 -15.78 11.52
CA HIS A 180 -9.03 -16.62 11.79
C HIS A 180 -9.12 -17.70 10.70
N LEU A 181 -8.53 -18.87 10.97
CA LEU A 181 -8.90 -20.13 10.33
C LEU A 181 -10.02 -20.74 11.20
N ASP A 182 -11.26 -20.38 10.88
CA ASP A 182 -12.49 -20.94 11.41
C ASP A 182 -13.13 -21.84 10.33
#